data_AF-A0A7J0ADX6-F1
#
_entry.id   AF-A0A7J0ADX6-F1
#
_cell.length_a   1.000
_cell.length_b   1.000
_cell.length_c   1.000
_cell.angle_alpha   90.00
_cell.angle_beta   90.00
_cell.angle_gamma   90.00
#
_symmetry.space_group_name_H-M   'P 1'
#
loop_
_entity.id
_entity.type
_entity.pdbx_description
1 polymer ?
#
loop_
_entity_poly.entity_id
_entity_poly.type
_entity_poly.pdbx_seq_one_letter_code
_entity_poly.pdbx_strand_id
1 'polypeptide(L)'
;MPAYPIFIISILQSMNMMQPARLDQTSYGYCYHTLIHYALSVKAKVRNEDIDSCFNYLGELAFYLYKKDDGLQSLNHGELKKFHDEYANQFVSKNFQDMKQILLDSNIVVLDDDEYRFGYEYIYYYLVAQKIASVVASDFGRNEIKKLCNNLENDKCANILVFITHHSKDSILIEEATMATMLPFEEIVPITLNKGKEYYRLLESIVDQLKDTIIPAEIDPIKEREKNWEQQDKIEKSLPAKNDEDLSSLPQEIIMMRQAIRSLEIVGQIIKNRKGSLPRVQLIDMVTELYYTAFRTIGFFGKLVTNTQDEIVDNLKNDSTEYETKAKIQERLNIFIQLYSLRFCLGIFSKVIHSVGLSELKEIFNEVARKIDTPAAKILSFSINTCYGRMSYSDLQRIYKEMKGNPVALRILKARVKSYLYHNHVDYRKRQQIADLFNWQVAPPQPNKQLR
;
A
#
# COMPACT_ATOMS: atom_id res chain seq x y z
N MET A 1 8.44 -2.47 -4.04
CA MET A 1 9.89 -2.20 -3.91
C MET A 1 10.09 -0.72 -4.15
N PRO A 2 10.90 -0.04 -3.33
CA PRO A 2 11.29 1.32 -3.67
C PRO A 2 12.09 1.29 -4.98
N ALA A 3 11.87 2.29 -5.83
CA ALA A 3 12.46 2.37 -7.17
C ALA A 3 13.94 2.81 -7.13
N TYR A 4 14.71 2.32 -6.15
CA TYR A 4 16.14 2.63 -6.10
C TYR A 4 16.91 1.70 -7.03
N PRO A 5 17.82 2.26 -7.87
CA PRO A 5 18.62 1.50 -8.81
C PRO A 5 19.35 0.30 -8.19
N ILE A 6 19.75 0.38 -6.92
CA ILE A 6 20.47 -0.70 -6.24
C ILE A 6 19.63 -1.98 -6.09
N PHE A 7 18.33 -1.87 -5.79
CA PHE A 7 17.44 -3.03 -5.69
C PHE A 7 17.16 -3.62 -7.06
N ILE A 8 16.93 -2.77 -8.06
CA ILE A 8 16.67 -3.19 -9.44
C ILE A 8 17.91 -3.86 -10.04
N ILE A 9 19.10 -3.27 -9.88
CA ILE A 9 20.36 -3.82 -10.37
C ILE A 9 20.70 -5.13 -9.67
N SER A 10 20.53 -5.21 -8.35
CA SER A 10 20.85 -6.42 -7.61
C SER A 10 19.86 -7.55 -7.91
N ILE A 11 18.59 -7.24 -8.18
CA ILE A 11 17.60 -8.21 -8.69
C ILE A 11 17.94 -8.65 -10.11
N LEU A 12 18.24 -7.73 -11.03
CA LEU A 12 18.63 -8.05 -12.40
C LEU A 12 19.92 -8.89 -12.44
N GLN A 13 20.89 -8.59 -11.58
CA GLN A 13 22.10 -9.39 -11.40
C GLN A 13 21.79 -10.77 -10.84
N SER A 14 20.91 -10.89 -9.84
CA SER A 14 20.47 -12.19 -9.32
C SER A 14 19.71 -13.02 -10.37
N MET A 15 18.90 -12.37 -11.21
CA MET A 15 18.15 -12.99 -12.30
C MET A 15 19.06 -13.49 -13.43
N ASN A 16 20.11 -12.74 -13.77
CA ASN A 16 21.08 -13.12 -14.80
C ASN A 16 21.97 -14.32 -14.39
N MET A 17 22.07 -14.63 -13.10
CA MET A 17 22.92 -15.71 -12.58
C MET A 17 22.13 -16.94 -12.09
N MET A 18 20.79 -16.88 -12.06
CA MET A 18 19.93 -18.02 -11.72
C MET A 18 19.54 -18.84 -12.96
N GLN A 19 19.57 -20.17 -12.84
CA GLN A 19 18.93 -21.03 -13.85
C GLN A 19 17.41 -20.77 -13.90
N PRO A 20 16.75 -20.89 -15.07
CA PRO A 20 15.35 -20.50 -15.30
C PRO A 20 14.29 -21.19 -14.42
N ALA A 21 14.66 -22.21 -13.64
CA ALA A 21 13.74 -23.11 -12.95
C ALA A 21 13.20 -22.60 -11.59
N ARG A 22 13.59 -21.41 -11.11
CA ARG A 22 13.14 -20.85 -9.82
C ARG A 22 12.61 -19.41 -9.90
N LEU A 23 12.14 -18.98 -11.07
CA LEU A 23 11.57 -17.63 -11.27
C LEU A 23 10.14 -17.48 -10.69
N ASP A 24 9.53 -18.58 -10.25
CA ASP A 24 8.13 -18.61 -9.78
C ASP A 24 7.95 -18.01 -8.37
N GLN A 25 9.03 -17.76 -7.63
CA GLN A 25 9.02 -17.22 -6.26
C GLN A 25 9.38 -15.73 -6.23
N THR A 26 8.50 -14.90 -6.77
CA THR A 26 8.59 -13.43 -6.74
C THR A 26 8.14 -12.82 -5.40
N SER A 27 8.23 -13.57 -4.29
CA SER A 27 7.89 -13.02 -2.96
C SER A 27 8.97 -12.06 -2.49
N TYR A 28 8.56 -10.88 -1.98
CA TYR A 28 9.47 -9.81 -1.56
C TYR A 28 10.59 -10.31 -0.63
N GLY A 29 10.29 -11.21 0.31
CA GLY A 29 11.29 -11.73 1.23
C GLY A 29 12.34 -12.65 0.60
N TYR A 30 12.03 -13.35 -0.50
CA TYR A 30 13.03 -14.15 -1.23
C TYR A 30 14.10 -13.25 -1.88
N CYS A 31 13.69 -12.09 -2.39
CA CYS A 31 14.63 -11.10 -2.91
C CYS A 31 15.60 -10.62 -1.82
N TYR A 32 15.11 -10.23 -0.65
CA TYR A 32 16.00 -9.78 0.44
C TYR A 32 16.92 -10.88 0.95
N HIS A 33 16.44 -12.12 1.09
CA HIS A 33 17.30 -13.25 1.40
C HIS A 33 18.44 -13.40 0.39
N THR A 34 18.10 -13.35 -0.91
CA THR A 34 19.08 -13.48 -2.00
C THR A 34 20.09 -12.34 -2.01
N LEU A 35 19.64 -11.11 -1.74
CA LEU A 35 20.52 -9.93 -1.65
C LEU A 35 21.53 -10.05 -0.52
N ILE A 36 21.09 -10.46 0.67
CA ILE A 36 21.96 -10.66 1.82
C ILE A 36 22.94 -11.81 1.53
N HIS A 37 22.46 -12.92 0.97
CA HIS A 37 23.30 -14.04 0.57
C HIS A 37 24.38 -13.60 -0.44
N TYR A 38 24.01 -12.82 -1.45
CA TYR A 38 24.94 -12.29 -2.45
C TYR A 38 25.99 -11.37 -1.81
N ALA A 39 25.57 -10.45 -0.93
CA ALA A 39 26.47 -9.56 -0.23
C ALA A 39 27.51 -10.33 0.62
N LEU A 40 27.09 -11.40 1.31
CA LEU A 40 28.00 -12.23 2.09
C LEU A 40 28.93 -13.08 1.20
N SER A 41 28.37 -13.80 0.23
CA SER A 41 29.13 -14.75 -0.61
C SER A 41 30.04 -14.08 -1.63
N VAL A 42 29.58 -13.03 -2.32
CA VAL A 42 30.30 -12.43 -3.44
C VAL A 42 31.14 -11.23 -3.00
N LYS A 43 30.60 -10.33 -2.17
CA LYS A 43 31.35 -9.14 -1.74
C LYS A 43 32.30 -9.46 -0.59
N ALA A 44 31.79 -10.06 0.49
CA ALA A 44 32.60 -10.43 1.66
C ALA A 44 33.33 -11.78 1.51
N LYS A 45 33.13 -12.51 0.40
CA LYS A 45 33.79 -13.79 0.10
C LYS A 45 33.63 -14.84 1.20
N VAL A 46 32.48 -14.83 1.89
CA VAL A 46 32.15 -15.81 2.93
C VAL A 46 31.93 -17.17 2.27
N ARG A 47 32.55 -18.22 2.81
CA ARG A 47 32.35 -19.60 2.35
C ARG A 47 30.90 -20.01 2.60
N ASN A 48 30.32 -20.78 1.68
CA ASN A 48 28.91 -21.20 1.78
C ASN A 48 28.56 -21.89 3.11
N GLU A 49 29.48 -22.64 3.70
CA GLU A 49 29.30 -23.29 5.02
C GLU A 49 29.14 -22.31 6.19
N ASP A 50 29.69 -21.09 6.07
CA ASP A 50 29.66 -20.05 7.11
C ASP A 50 28.49 -19.05 6.91
N ILE A 51 27.79 -19.10 5.77
CA ILE A 51 26.76 -18.11 5.40
C ILE A 51 25.61 -18.11 6.39
N ASP A 52 25.12 -19.28 6.80
CA ASP A 52 24.00 -19.39 7.75
C ASP A 52 24.37 -18.80 9.11
N SER A 53 25.62 -18.98 9.56
CA SER A 53 26.13 -18.36 10.79
C SER A 53 26.17 -16.83 10.69
N CYS A 54 26.57 -16.29 9.54
CA CYS A 54 26.51 -14.85 9.28
C CYS A 54 25.08 -14.32 9.23
N PHE A 55 24.13 -15.06 8.65
CA PHE A 55 22.70 -14.71 8.69
C PHE A 55 22.18 -14.64 10.12
N ASN A 56 22.53 -15.62 10.96
CA ASN A 56 22.13 -15.62 12.37
C ASN A 56 22.73 -14.42 13.12
N TYR A 57 24.02 -14.13 12.91
CA TYR A 57 24.68 -12.97 13.50
C TYR A 57 24.00 -11.65 13.12
N LEU A 58 23.69 -11.48 11.84
CA LEU A 58 22.96 -10.30 11.32
C LEU A 58 21.54 -10.19 11.91
N GLY A 59 20.84 -11.32 12.06
CA GLY A 59 19.52 -11.39 12.68
C GLY A 59 19.54 -10.97 14.15
N GLU A 60 20.47 -11.49 14.94
CA GLU A 60 20.65 -11.09 16.34
C GLU A 60 21.09 -9.63 16.47
N LEU A 61 21.98 -9.15 15.59
CA LEU A 61 22.42 -7.75 15.59
C LEU A 61 21.25 -6.79 15.29
N ALA A 62 20.45 -7.11 14.27
CA ALA A 62 19.27 -6.33 13.94
C ALA A 62 18.27 -6.31 15.10
N PHE A 63 18.08 -7.45 15.77
CA PHE A 63 17.18 -7.54 16.90
C PHE A 63 17.70 -6.84 18.16
N TYR A 64 19.02 -6.83 18.37
CA TYR A 64 19.68 -6.05 19.42
C TYR A 64 19.41 -4.56 19.24
N LEU A 65 19.63 -4.03 18.03
CA LEU A 65 19.29 -2.64 17.68
C LEU A 65 17.79 -2.36 17.81
N TYR A 66 16.92 -3.30 17.46
CA TYR A 66 15.47 -3.16 17.62
C TYR A 66 15.06 -2.96 19.08
N LYS A 67 15.71 -3.67 20.01
CA LYS A 67 15.43 -3.59 21.45
C LYS A 67 16.00 -2.36 22.14
N LYS A 68 17.00 -1.71 21.55
CA LYS A 68 17.72 -0.58 22.17
C LYS A 68 16.81 0.64 22.42
N ASP A 69 15.75 0.80 21.62
CA ASP A 69 14.66 1.80 21.73
C ASP A 69 15.12 3.23 22.13
N ASP A 70 16.33 3.63 21.71
CA ASP A 70 16.96 4.93 21.99
C ASP A 70 16.85 5.89 20.79
N GLY A 71 16.12 5.49 19.74
CA GLY A 71 15.99 6.23 18.49
C GLY A 71 17.22 6.18 17.58
N LEU A 72 18.37 5.76 18.11
CA LEU A 72 19.63 5.63 17.36
C LEU A 72 19.74 4.22 16.78
N GLN A 73 19.52 4.10 15.47
CA GLN A 73 19.68 2.82 14.75
C GLN A 73 21.15 2.51 14.42
N SER A 74 22.04 2.78 15.37
CA SER A 74 23.48 2.70 15.22
C SER A 74 24.17 2.25 16.51
N LEU A 75 25.38 1.73 16.36
CA LEU A 75 26.25 1.32 17.46
C LEU A 75 27.60 2.00 17.32
N ASN A 76 28.18 2.52 18.39
CA ASN A 76 29.60 2.84 18.38
C ASN A 76 30.45 1.55 18.45
N HIS A 77 31.77 1.69 18.29
CA HIS A 77 32.68 0.55 18.30
C HIS A 77 32.62 -0.30 19.58
N GLY A 78 32.48 0.35 20.74
CA GLY A 78 32.40 -0.32 22.04
C GLY A 78 31.10 -1.11 22.21
N GLU A 79 29.98 -0.54 21.76
CA GLU A 79 28.68 -1.21 21.77
C GLU A 79 28.64 -2.41 20.82
N LEU A 80 29.19 -2.28 19.61
CA LEU A 80 29.28 -3.40 18.67
C LEU A 80 30.14 -4.54 19.22
N LYS A 81 31.25 -4.21 19.89
CA LYS A 81 32.08 -5.22 20.57
C LYS A 81 31.33 -5.89 21.71
N LYS A 82 30.62 -5.12 22.53
CA LYS A 82 29.79 -5.66 23.62
C LYS A 82 28.73 -6.63 23.08
N PHE A 83 28.02 -6.26 22.02
CA PHE A 83 27.08 -7.15 21.34
C PHE A 83 27.77 -8.43 20.84
N HIS A 84 28.96 -8.30 20.24
CA HIS A 84 29.71 -9.47 19.77
C HIS A 84 30.05 -10.43 20.91
N ASP A 85 30.54 -9.90 22.04
CA ASP A 85 30.90 -10.70 23.20
C ASP A 85 29.66 -11.41 23.78
N GLU A 86 28.51 -10.72 23.84
CA GLU A 86 27.22 -11.30 24.25
C GLU A 86 26.74 -12.41 23.28
N TYR A 87 26.87 -12.20 21.97
CA TYR A 87 26.54 -13.19 20.95
C TYR A 87 27.44 -14.43 21.03
N ALA A 88 28.76 -14.23 21.15
CA ALA A 88 29.74 -15.30 21.19
C ALA A 88 29.60 -16.21 22.43
N ASN A 89 28.97 -15.72 23.51
CA ASN A 89 28.62 -16.53 24.67
C ASN A 89 27.46 -17.51 24.41
N GLN A 90 26.61 -17.23 23.42
CA GLN A 90 25.41 -18.03 23.12
C GLN A 90 25.56 -18.86 21.83
N PHE A 91 26.33 -18.37 20.87
CA PHE A 91 26.46 -18.96 19.55
C PHE A 91 27.92 -19.02 19.10
N VAL A 92 28.25 -19.99 18.26
CA VAL A 92 29.57 -20.06 17.62
C VAL A 92 29.70 -18.90 16.63
N SER A 93 30.80 -18.14 16.77
CA SER A 93 31.09 -16.98 15.93
C SER A 93 32.57 -16.94 15.55
N LYS A 94 32.89 -16.23 14.46
CA LYS A 94 34.26 -15.82 14.16
C LYS A 94 34.71 -14.80 15.22
N ASN A 95 36.01 -14.52 15.31
CA ASN A 95 36.47 -13.45 16.20
C ASN A 95 35.88 -12.09 15.78
N PHE A 96 35.89 -11.13 16.70
CA PHE A 96 35.29 -9.82 16.48
C PHE A 96 35.82 -9.10 15.23
N GLN A 97 37.13 -9.16 14.96
CA GLN A 97 37.72 -8.44 13.83
C GLN A 97 37.30 -9.05 12.49
N ASP A 98 37.32 -10.38 12.39
CA ASP A 98 36.90 -11.09 11.19
C ASP A 98 35.41 -10.86 10.91
N MET A 99 34.56 -10.94 11.95
CA MET A 99 33.13 -10.67 11.80
C MET A 99 32.88 -9.21 11.40
N LYS A 100 33.53 -8.26 12.07
CA LYS A 100 33.45 -6.83 11.72
C LYS A 100 33.84 -6.59 10.27
N GLN A 101 34.92 -7.21 9.78
CA GLN A 101 35.37 -7.06 8.41
C GLN A 101 34.34 -7.63 7.42
N ILE A 102 33.77 -8.80 7.69
CA ILE A 102 32.69 -9.40 6.88
C ILE A 102 31.50 -8.45 6.77
N LEU A 103 31.08 -7.85 7.88
CA LEU A 103 29.94 -6.91 7.91
C LEU A 103 30.19 -5.70 7.01
N LEU A 104 31.39 -5.10 7.08
CA LEU A 104 31.77 -3.93 6.30
C LEU A 104 31.96 -4.27 4.81
N ASP A 105 32.68 -5.36 4.49
CA ASP A 105 32.94 -5.78 3.11
C ASP A 105 31.66 -6.15 2.37
N SER A 106 30.69 -6.73 3.09
CA SER A 106 29.38 -7.05 2.54
C SER A 106 28.56 -5.79 2.18
N ASN A 107 28.89 -4.63 2.75
CA ASN A 107 28.09 -3.40 2.74
C ASN A 107 26.67 -3.57 3.33
N ILE A 108 26.45 -4.61 4.14
CA ILE A 108 25.20 -4.76 4.90
C ILE A 108 25.20 -3.79 6.09
N VAL A 109 26.35 -3.68 6.75
CA VAL A 109 26.62 -2.66 7.78
C VAL A 109 27.62 -1.68 7.20
N VAL A 110 27.39 -0.39 7.43
CA VAL A 110 28.27 0.71 7.02
C VAL A 110 28.75 1.45 8.26
N LEU A 111 29.94 2.04 8.16
CA LEU A 111 30.50 2.93 9.17
C LEU A 111 30.33 4.37 8.66
N ASP A 112 29.60 5.18 9.42
CA ASP A 112 29.36 6.61 9.14
C ASP A 112 29.57 7.39 10.44
N ASP A 113 30.39 8.44 10.44
CA ASP A 113 30.74 9.25 11.62
C ASP A 113 31.03 8.42 12.90
N ASP A 114 31.88 7.39 12.78
CA ASP A 114 32.26 6.45 13.85
C ASP A 114 31.13 5.55 14.41
N GLU A 115 29.97 5.54 13.75
CA GLU A 115 28.83 4.71 14.09
C GLU A 115 28.56 3.62 13.04
N TYR A 116 28.32 2.39 13.52
CA TYR A 116 27.96 1.23 12.71
C TYR A 116 26.45 1.14 12.60
N ARG A 117 25.92 1.16 11.37
CA ARG A 117 24.49 1.03 11.08
C ARG A 117 24.23 0.16 9.87
N PHE A 118 23.00 -0.35 9.73
CA PHE A 118 22.61 -1.04 8.51
C PHE A 118 22.60 -0.08 7.33
N GLY A 119 23.31 -0.42 6.24
CA GLY A 119 23.39 0.41 5.04
C GLY A 119 22.06 0.54 4.29
N TYR A 120 21.11 -0.37 4.56
CA TYR A 120 19.76 -0.34 4.00
C TYR A 120 18.72 -0.72 5.05
N GLU A 121 17.80 0.20 5.33
CA GLU A 121 16.72 0.01 6.32
C GLU A 121 15.87 -1.24 6.07
N TYR A 122 15.56 -1.56 4.81
CA TYR A 122 14.74 -2.72 4.49
C TYR A 122 15.44 -4.06 4.75
N ILE A 123 16.78 -4.11 4.66
CA ILE A 123 17.55 -5.29 5.08
C ILE A 123 17.45 -5.44 6.60
N TYR A 124 17.54 -4.33 7.33
CA TYR A 124 17.32 -4.30 8.77
C TYR A 124 15.91 -4.77 9.15
N TYR A 125 14.85 -4.23 8.53
CA TYR A 125 13.45 -4.64 8.79
C TYR A 125 13.23 -6.12 8.50
N TYR A 126 13.82 -6.63 7.42
CA TYR A 126 13.77 -8.05 7.06
C TYR A 126 14.41 -8.94 8.14
N LEU A 127 15.59 -8.58 8.63
CA LEU A 127 16.31 -9.35 9.65
C LEU A 127 15.59 -9.31 11.01
N VAL A 128 15.05 -8.15 11.41
CA VAL A 128 14.21 -8.03 12.62
C VAL A 128 12.99 -8.94 12.51
N ALA A 129 12.29 -8.89 11.37
CA ALA A 129 11.12 -9.72 11.12
C ALA A 129 11.44 -11.21 11.15
N GLN A 130 12.58 -11.63 10.61
CA GLN A 130 13.06 -13.01 10.67
C GLN A 130 13.21 -13.48 12.12
N LYS A 131 13.80 -12.64 12.99
CA LYS A 131 13.97 -12.98 14.41
C LYS A 131 12.64 -13.07 15.14
N ILE A 132 11.76 -12.09 14.97
CA ILE A 132 10.42 -12.10 15.59
C ILE A 132 9.61 -13.33 15.12
N ALA A 133 9.66 -13.65 13.82
CA ALA A 133 8.99 -14.81 13.26
C ALA A 133 9.52 -16.14 13.83
N SER A 134 10.80 -16.23 14.19
CA SER A 134 11.39 -17.44 14.78
C SER A 134 10.88 -17.74 16.20
N VAL A 135 10.46 -16.71 16.94
CA VAL A 135 9.94 -16.83 18.32
C VAL A 135 8.43 -16.57 18.40
N VAL A 136 7.76 -16.56 17.26
CA VAL A 136 6.41 -16.02 17.12
C VAL A 136 5.35 -16.78 17.92
N ALA A 137 5.55 -18.08 18.12
CA ALA A 137 4.66 -18.93 18.91
C ALA A 137 4.76 -18.69 20.43
N SER A 138 5.81 -18.00 20.89
CA SER A 138 5.97 -17.63 22.31
C SER A 138 5.15 -16.40 22.69
N ASP A 139 4.86 -16.23 23.99
CA ASP A 139 4.17 -15.04 24.50
C ASP A 139 4.93 -13.75 24.16
N PHE A 140 6.26 -13.80 24.18
CA PHE A 140 7.11 -12.70 23.78
C PHE A 140 6.87 -12.32 22.30
N GLY A 141 6.93 -13.30 21.39
CA GLY A 141 6.70 -13.06 19.96
C GLY A 141 5.30 -12.52 19.66
N ARG A 142 4.28 -13.04 20.35
CA ARG A 142 2.89 -12.52 20.27
C ARG A 142 2.79 -11.08 20.73
N ASN A 143 3.46 -10.73 21.84
CA ASN A 143 3.44 -9.37 22.37
C ASN A 143 4.14 -8.38 21.42
N GLU A 144 5.25 -8.77 20.80
CA GLU A 144 5.92 -7.93 19.80
C GLU A 144 5.04 -7.70 18.56
N ILE A 145 4.33 -8.72 18.07
CA ILE A 145 3.37 -8.54 16.96
C ILE A 145 2.27 -7.55 17.35
N LYS A 146 1.71 -7.66 18.55
CA LYS A 146 0.70 -6.70 19.05
C LYS A 146 1.27 -5.29 19.12
N LYS A 147 2.50 -5.11 19.63
CA LYS A 147 3.20 -3.81 19.66
C LYS A 147 3.32 -3.25 18.25
N LEU A 148 3.75 -4.04 17.27
CA LEU A 148 3.88 -3.60 15.88
C LEU A 148 2.52 -3.22 15.27
N CYS A 149 1.46 -3.99 15.53
CA CYS A 149 0.11 -3.71 15.02
C CYS A 149 -0.51 -2.45 15.63
N ASN A 150 -0.12 -2.09 16.86
CA ASN A 150 -0.61 -0.87 17.52
C ASN A 150 0.12 0.41 17.06
N ASN A 151 1.23 0.28 16.32
CA ASN A 151 2.05 1.41 15.86
C ASN A 151 2.18 1.41 14.31
N LEU A 152 1.09 1.10 13.61
CA LEU A 152 1.06 0.92 12.14
C LEU A 152 1.31 2.19 11.36
N GLU A 153 1.07 3.36 11.94
CA GLU A 153 1.43 4.65 11.38
C GLU A 153 2.94 4.80 11.14
N ASN A 154 3.76 4.04 11.88
CA ASN A 154 5.20 4.03 11.72
C ASN A 154 5.64 3.08 10.59
N ASP A 155 6.38 3.62 9.62
CA ASP A 155 6.90 2.89 8.46
C ASP A 155 7.75 1.68 8.84
N LYS A 156 8.58 1.76 9.89
CA LYS A 156 9.38 0.64 10.39
C LYS A 156 8.48 -0.51 10.85
N CYS A 157 7.48 -0.20 11.67
CA CYS A 157 6.55 -1.21 12.21
C CYS A 157 5.76 -1.89 11.09
N ALA A 158 5.21 -1.12 10.15
CA ALA A 158 4.46 -1.65 9.01
C ALA A 158 5.33 -2.55 8.13
N ASN A 159 6.57 -2.14 7.82
CA ASN A 159 7.47 -2.94 6.98
C ASN A 159 7.93 -4.23 7.68
N ILE A 160 8.23 -4.19 8.98
CA ILE A 160 8.55 -5.39 9.77
C ILE A 160 7.38 -6.37 9.72
N LEU A 161 6.14 -5.91 9.91
CA LEU A 161 4.95 -6.76 9.81
C LEU A 161 4.83 -7.40 8.43
N VAL A 162 5.02 -6.64 7.34
CA VAL A 162 5.02 -7.21 5.98
C VAL A 162 6.05 -8.36 5.86
N PHE A 163 7.26 -8.19 6.39
CA PHE A 163 8.27 -9.25 6.35
C PHE A 163 7.93 -10.45 7.27
N ILE A 164 7.31 -10.24 8.43
CA ILE A 164 6.87 -11.33 9.31
C ILE A 164 5.92 -12.27 8.55
N THR A 165 5.04 -11.71 7.72
CA THR A 165 4.08 -12.49 6.92
C THR A 165 4.74 -13.38 5.87
N HIS A 166 5.98 -13.08 5.50
CA HIS A 166 6.80 -13.92 4.63
C HIS A 166 7.53 -15.03 5.42
N HIS A 167 8.00 -14.73 6.62
CA HIS A 167 8.78 -15.65 7.44
C HIS A 167 7.93 -16.67 8.21
N SER A 168 6.69 -16.32 8.58
CA SER A 168 5.80 -17.19 9.35
C SER A 168 4.68 -17.79 8.50
N LYS A 169 4.43 -19.09 8.71
CA LYS A 169 3.25 -19.81 8.17
C LYS A 169 2.13 -19.97 9.18
N ASP A 170 2.31 -19.49 10.41
CA ASP A 170 1.32 -19.60 11.47
C ASP A 170 0.07 -18.77 11.08
N SER A 171 -1.06 -19.44 10.86
CA SER A 171 -2.32 -18.78 10.48
C SER A 171 -2.91 -17.97 11.62
N ILE A 172 -2.73 -18.39 12.87
CA ILE A 172 -3.32 -17.76 14.05
C ILE A 172 -2.73 -16.36 14.25
N LEU A 173 -1.42 -16.23 14.10
CA LEU A 173 -0.72 -14.95 14.25
C LEU A 173 -1.04 -13.97 13.12
N ILE A 174 -1.28 -14.50 11.93
CA ILE A 174 -1.72 -13.71 10.79
C ILE A 174 -3.16 -13.22 10.98
N GLU A 175 -4.03 -14.04 11.57
CA GLU A 175 -5.38 -13.64 11.97
C GLU A 175 -5.33 -12.57 13.06
N GLU A 176 -4.55 -12.78 14.13
CA GLU A 176 -4.39 -11.82 15.21
C GLU A 176 -3.83 -10.48 14.70
N ALA A 177 -2.83 -10.50 13.83
CA ALA A 177 -2.31 -9.29 13.20
C ALA A 177 -3.35 -8.61 12.30
N THR A 178 -4.07 -9.39 11.49
CA THR A 178 -5.15 -8.87 10.62
C THR A 178 -6.23 -8.18 11.46
N MET A 179 -6.72 -8.84 12.51
CA MET A 179 -7.72 -8.28 13.43
C MET A 179 -7.19 -7.02 14.11
N ALA A 180 -5.98 -7.08 14.69
CA ALA A 180 -5.38 -5.95 15.39
C ALA A 180 -5.21 -4.72 14.49
N THR A 181 -4.86 -4.92 13.22
CA THR A 181 -4.73 -3.81 12.25
C THR A 181 -6.06 -3.13 11.93
N MET A 182 -7.20 -3.82 12.09
CA MET A 182 -8.51 -3.33 11.67
C MET A 182 -9.38 -2.78 12.82
N LEU A 183 -9.03 -3.10 14.07
CA LEU A 183 -9.71 -2.61 15.29
C LEU A 183 -9.83 -1.08 15.41
N PRO A 184 -8.82 -0.26 15.06
CA PRO A 184 -8.88 1.20 15.28
C PRO A 184 -10.05 1.92 14.56
N PHE A 185 -10.73 1.23 13.65
CA PHE A 185 -11.83 1.78 12.86
C PHE A 185 -13.19 1.18 13.17
N GLU A 186 -13.29 0.17 14.04
CA GLU A 186 -14.51 -0.65 14.17
C GLU A 186 -15.78 0.17 14.48
N GLU A 187 -15.65 1.25 15.25
CA GLU A 187 -16.74 2.14 15.65
C GLU A 187 -17.27 3.04 14.51
N ILE A 188 -16.51 3.18 13.42
CA ILE A 188 -16.89 4.03 12.29
C ILE A 188 -17.83 3.26 11.37
N VAL A 189 -18.94 3.90 10.97
CA VAL A 189 -19.90 3.30 10.06
C VAL A 189 -19.31 3.23 8.63
N PRO A 190 -19.24 2.05 8.00
CA PRO A 190 -18.71 1.91 6.65
C PRO A 190 -19.62 2.60 5.62
N ILE A 191 -19.03 3.33 4.68
CA ILE A 191 -19.79 3.86 3.55
C ILE A 191 -20.39 2.75 2.69
N THR A 192 -21.59 3.00 2.18
CA THR A 192 -22.28 2.07 1.27
C THR A 192 -22.41 2.63 -0.15
N LEU A 193 -22.26 3.95 -0.31
CA LEU A 193 -22.65 4.72 -1.49
C LEU A 193 -24.14 4.55 -1.87
N ASN A 194 -24.99 4.03 -0.98
CA ASN A 194 -26.43 3.99 -1.23
C ASN A 194 -27.00 5.40 -1.34
N LYS A 195 -27.95 5.58 -2.27
CA LYS A 195 -28.60 6.86 -2.53
C LYS A 195 -29.21 7.41 -1.24
N GLY A 196 -28.95 8.69 -0.97
CA GLY A 196 -29.48 9.41 0.20
C GLY A 196 -28.78 9.13 1.53
N LYS A 197 -27.75 8.28 1.58
CA LYS A 197 -26.90 8.12 2.77
C LYS A 197 -25.87 9.26 2.88
N GLU A 198 -25.28 9.45 4.05
CA GLU A 198 -24.43 10.59 4.41
C GLU A 198 -23.32 10.88 3.38
N TYR A 199 -22.45 9.90 3.10
CA TYR A 199 -21.37 10.08 2.12
C TYR A 199 -21.85 10.26 0.67
N TYR A 200 -23.03 9.73 0.33
CA TYR A 200 -23.65 10.01 -0.97
C TYR A 200 -24.09 11.48 -1.06
N ARG A 201 -24.73 12.01 0.00
CA ARG A 201 -25.19 13.41 0.05
C ARG A 201 -24.02 14.38 0.01
N LEU A 202 -22.90 14.02 0.64
CA LEU A 202 -21.66 14.78 0.52
C LEU A 202 -21.22 14.96 -0.93
N LEU A 203 -21.48 14.00 -1.82
CA LEU A 203 -20.98 14.03 -3.20
C LEU A 203 -22.04 14.41 -4.24
N GLU A 204 -23.32 14.47 -3.91
CA GLU A 204 -24.37 14.47 -4.94
C GLU A 204 -24.35 15.71 -5.83
N SER A 205 -24.04 16.89 -5.29
CA SER A 205 -24.04 18.13 -6.09
C SER A 205 -22.84 18.27 -7.03
N ILE A 206 -21.68 17.68 -6.72
CA ILE A 206 -20.51 17.78 -7.61
C ILE A 206 -20.66 16.88 -8.85
N VAL A 207 -21.48 15.83 -8.78
CA VAL A 207 -21.68 14.89 -9.89
C VAL A 207 -22.25 15.59 -11.13
N ASP A 208 -23.17 16.54 -10.94
CA ASP A 208 -23.80 17.28 -12.04
C ASP A 208 -22.86 18.28 -12.71
N GLN A 209 -21.85 18.75 -11.97
CA GLN A 209 -20.83 19.67 -12.48
C GLN A 209 -19.72 18.93 -13.25
N LEU A 210 -19.44 17.67 -12.89
CA LEU A 210 -18.42 16.83 -13.51
C LEU A 210 -18.93 16.13 -14.78
N LYS A 211 -19.25 16.91 -15.82
CA LYS A 211 -19.65 16.41 -17.14
C LYS A 211 -18.45 15.85 -17.91
N ASP A 212 -18.05 14.62 -17.59
CA ASP A 212 -17.18 13.83 -18.45
C ASP A 212 -17.99 13.28 -19.63
N THR A 213 -17.90 13.93 -20.78
CA THR A 213 -18.60 13.52 -22.00
C THR A 213 -17.67 12.98 -23.08
N ILE A 214 -16.35 13.13 -22.95
CA ILE A 214 -15.40 12.79 -24.00
C ILE A 214 -14.44 11.69 -23.53
N ILE A 215 -14.29 10.67 -24.37
CA ILE A 215 -13.21 9.68 -24.29
C ILE A 215 -12.34 9.75 -25.55
N PRO A 216 -11.03 9.49 -25.46
CA PRO A 216 -10.15 9.52 -26.63
C PRO A 216 -10.45 8.37 -27.62
N ALA A 217 -10.26 8.59 -28.94
CA ALA A 217 -10.38 7.54 -29.96
C ALA A 217 -9.30 6.48 -29.83
N GLU A 218 -8.06 6.91 -29.73
CA GLU A 218 -6.89 6.06 -29.67
C GLU A 218 -5.93 6.62 -28.62
N ILE A 219 -5.47 5.75 -27.73
CA ILE A 219 -4.41 6.04 -26.79
C ILE A 219 -3.42 4.91 -26.91
N ASP A 220 -2.15 5.26 -27.01
CA ASP A 220 -1.06 4.36 -26.70
C ASP A 220 -0.97 4.15 -25.18
N PRO A 221 -1.37 2.97 -24.65
CA PRO A 221 -1.37 2.72 -23.21
C PRO A 221 0.04 2.64 -22.62
N ILE A 222 1.07 2.48 -23.45
CA ILE A 222 2.47 2.51 -22.99
C ILE A 222 2.85 3.96 -22.67
N LYS A 223 2.60 4.90 -23.60
CA LYS A 223 2.90 6.33 -23.39
C LYS A 223 2.14 6.93 -22.21
N GLU A 224 0.88 6.57 -21.99
CA GLU A 224 0.16 7.06 -20.80
C GLU A 224 0.73 6.50 -19.50
N ARG A 225 1.22 5.25 -19.50
CA ARG A 225 1.93 4.70 -18.33
C ARG A 225 3.25 5.43 -18.07
N GLU A 226 4.03 5.68 -19.11
CA GLU A 226 5.29 6.45 -19.01
C GLU A 226 5.04 7.85 -18.46
N LYS A 227 4.03 8.56 -18.97
CA LYS A 227 3.63 9.87 -18.47
C LYS A 227 3.24 9.85 -17.00
N ASN A 228 2.51 8.82 -16.55
CA ASN A 228 2.16 8.66 -15.14
C ASN A 228 3.40 8.43 -14.28
N TRP A 229 4.37 7.62 -14.74
CA TRP A 229 5.64 7.42 -14.03
C TRP A 229 6.47 8.71 -13.93
N GLU A 230 6.59 9.47 -15.02
CA GLU A 230 7.28 10.77 -14.97
C GLU A 230 6.63 11.75 -13.98
N GLN A 231 5.30 11.74 -13.87
CA GLN A 231 4.60 12.55 -12.88
C GLN A 231 4.87 12.09 -11.46
N GLN A 232 4.91 10.78 -11.22
CA GLN A 232 5.26 10.21 -9.93
C GLN A 232 6.69 10.57 -9.53
N ASP A 233 7.66 10.42 -10.43
CA ASP A 233 9.05 10.79 -10.21
C ASP A 233 9.21 12.29 -9.87
N LYS A 234 8.46 13.16 -10.55
CA LYS A 234 8.45 14.60 -10.25
C LYS A 234 7.91 14.89 -8.85
N ILE A 235 6.83 14.21 -8.46
CA ILE A 235 6.25 14.33 -7.12
C ILE A 235 7.27 13.82 -6.08
N GLU A 236 7.88 12.66 -6.30
CA GLU A 236 8.85 12.06 -5.39
C GLU A 236 10.08 12.94 -5.19
N LYS A 237 10.61 13.55 -6.26
CA LYS A 237 11.72 14.52 -6.17
C LYS A 237 11.34 15.83 -5.48
N SER A 238 10.06 16.19 -5.47
CA SER A 238 9.57 17.42 -4.84
C SER A 238 9.22 17.25 -3.35
N LEU A 239 9.11 16.00 -2.88
CA LEU A 239 8.94 15.73 -1.47
C LEU A 239 10.26 16.03 -0.76
N PRO A 240 10.24 16.70 0.42
CA PRO A 240 11.44 16.82 1.23
C PRO A 240 12.01 15.42 1.49
N ALA A 241 13.34 15.32 1.60
CA ALA A 241 13.97 14.10 2.08
C ALA A 241 13.26 13.68 3.37
N LYS A 242 12.94 12.38 3.51
CA LYS A 242 12.33 11.82 4.72
C LYS A 242 13.22 12.16 5.92
N ASN A 243 12.98 13.30 6.55
CA ASN A 243 13.30 13.47 7.94
C ASN A 243 12.30 12.59 8.68
N ASP A 244 12.75 11.89 9.71
CA ASP A 244 11.87 11.22 10.65
C ASP A 244 10.96 12.30 11.28
N GLU A 245 9.85 12.61 10.60
CA GLU A 245 8.79 13.44 11.15
C GLU A 245 8.37 12.73 12.43
N ASP A 246 8.44 13.44 13.56
CA ASP A 246 7.89 12.97 14.80
C ASP A 246 6.38 12.79 14.62
N LEU A 247 5.99 11.55 14.30
CA LEU A 247 4.61 11.14 14.03
C LEU A 247 3.70 11.48 15.22
N SER A 248 4.25 11.63 16.44
CA SER A 248 3.49 11.99 17.64
C SER A 248 2.99 13.44 17.61
N SER A 249 3.57 14.29 16.77
CA SER A 249 3.12 15.68 16.56
C SER A 249 1.94 15.81 15.59
N LEU A 250 1.60 14.74 14.88
CA LEU A 250 0.48 14.76 13.92
C LEU A 250 -0.87 14.69 14.66
N PRO A 251 -1.92 15.34 14.12
CA PRO A 251 -3.28 15.17 14.60
C PRO A 251 -3.69 13.68 14.62
N GLN A 252 -4.45 13.29 15.66
CA GLN A 252 -4.89 11.91 15.87
C GLN A 252 -5.63 11.35 14.65
N GLU A 253 -6.39 12.19 13.94
CA GLU A 253 -7.14 11.80 12.76
C GLU A 253 -6.23 11.42 11.59
N ILE A 254 -5.07 12.10 11.46
CA ILE A 254 -4.06 11.75 10.46
C ILE A 254 -3.38 10.43 10.83
N ILE A 255 -3.04 10.24 12.11
CA ILE A 255 -2.47 8.98 12.62
C ILE A 255 -3.39 7.81 12.31
N MET A 256 -4.68 7.93 12.66
CA MET A 256 -5.69 6.92 12.37
C MET A 256 -5.72 6.63 10.85
N MET A 257 -5.86 7.65 9.99
CA MET A 257 -5.90 7.43 8.54
C MET A 257 -4.67 6.69 8.01
N ARG A 258 -3.46 7.01 8.51
CA ARG A 258 -2.24 6.27 8.16
C ARG A 258 -2.31 4.81 8.61
N GLN A 259 -2.74 4.54 9.84
CA GLN A 259 -2.93 3.18 10.34
C GLN A 259 -3.89 2.38 9.45
N ALA A 260 -5.06 2.95 9.09
CA ALA A 260 -6.02 2.30 8.19
C ALA A 260 -5.39 1.94 6.85
N ILE A 261 -4.72 2.91 6.20
CA ILE A 261 -4.11 2.72 4.89
C ILE A 261 -3.02 1.64 4.94
N ARG A 262 -2.19 1.63 5.99
CA ARG A 262 -1.16 0.61 6.23
C ARG A 262 -1.76 -0.77 6.48
N SER A 263 -2.88 -0.83 7.19
CA SER A 263 -3.63 -2.07 7.43
C SER A 263 -4.13 -2.69 6.13
N LEU A 264 -4.67 -1.88 5.21
CA LEU A 264 -5.08 -2.35 3.87
C LEU A 264 -3.90 -2.94 3.08
N GLU A 265 -2.71 -2.35 3.19
CA GLU A 265 -1.50 -2.86 2.53
C GLU A 265 -1.06 -4.21 3.11
N ILE A 266 -0.92 -4.28 4.44
CA ILE A 266 -0.42 -5.47 5.14
C ILE A 266 -1.35 -6.65 4.90
N VAL A 267 -2.66 -6.46 5.14
CA VAL A 267 -3.66 -7.52 4.95
C VAL A 267 -3.76 -7.91 3.47
N GLY A 268 -3.66 -6.95 2.56
CA GLY A 268 -3.56 -7.22 1.13
C GLY A 268 -2.36 -8.10 0.76
N GLN A 269 -1.17 -7.81 1.30
CA GLN A 269 0.04 -8.61 1.08
C GLN A 269 -0.09 -10.02 1.67
N ILE A 270 -0.66 -10.15 2.86
CA ILE A 270 -0.94 -11.45 3.48
C ILE A 270 -1.82 -12.30 2.56
N ILE A 271 -2.94 -11.74 2.09
CA ILE A 271 -3.87 -12.42 1.19
C ILE A 271 -3.13 -12.89 -0.08
N LYS A 272 -2.33 -12.02 -0.70
CA LYS A 272 -1.59 -12.37 -1.93
C LYS A 272 -0.57 -13.49 -1.69
N ASN A 273 0.18 -13.40 -0.59
CA ASN A 273 1.25 -14.36 -0.27
C ASN A 273 0.68 -15.72 0.16
N ARG A 274 -0.51 -15.74 0.78
CA ARG A 274 -1.09 -16.94 1.37
C ARG A 274 -2.32 -17.48 0.67
N LYS A 275 -2.74 -16.91 -0.47
CA LYS A 275 -3.91 -17.34 -1.27
C LYS A 275 -3.97 -18.85 -1.56
N GLY A 276 -2.83 -19.51 -1.69
CA GLY A 276 -2.74 -20.96 -1.95
C GLY A 276 -2.71 -21.83 -0.69
N SER A 277 -2.62 -21.22 0.50
CA SER A 277 -2.47 -21.91 1.79
C SER A 277 -3.58 -21.61 2.79
N LEU A 278 -4.34 -20.53 2.60
CA LEU A 278 -5.47 -20.17 3.45
C LEU A 278 -6.75 -20.84 2.94
N PRO A 279 -7.59 -21.37 3.84
CA PRO A 279 -8.95 -21.77 3.51
C PRO A 279 -9.73 -20.67 2.77
N ARG A 280 -10.55 -21.07 1.80
CA ARG A 280 -11.34 -20.13 1.00
C ARG A 280 -12.24 -19.23 1.86
N VAL A 281 -12.88 -19.80 2.88
CA VAL A 281 -13.75 -19.05 3.82
C VAL A 281 -12.96 -17.94 4.50
N GLN A 282 -11.76 -18.25 4.98
CA GLN A 282 -10.87 -17.28 5.61
C GLN A 282 -10.46 -16.17 4.64
N LEU A 283 -10.15 -16.49 3.37
CA LEU A 283 -9.87 -15.47 2.35
C LEU A 283 -11.06 -14.52 2.14
N ILE A 284 -12.29 -15.06 2.13
CA ILE A 284 -13.51 -14.25 1.99
C ILE A 284 -13.66 -13.32 3.19
N ASP A 285 -13.44 -13.81 4.41
CA ASP A 285 -13.58 -12.98 5.62
C ASP A 285 -12.51 -11.90 5.69
N MET A 286 -11.25 -12.22 5.37
CA MET A 286 -10.17 -11.22 5.32
C MET A 286 -10.43 -10.14 4.26
N VAL A 287 -10.90 -10.52 3.06
CA VAL A 287 -11.26 -9.55 2.01
C VAL A 287 -12.48 -8.72 2.42
N THR A 288 -13.44 -9.31 3.14
CA THR A 288 -14.60 -8.62 3.68
C THR A 288 -14.18 -7.52 4.67
N GLU A 289 -13.32 -7.83 5.63
CA GLU A 289 -12.83 -6.83 6.58
C GLU A 289 -11.92 -5.78 5.95
N LEU A 290 -11.15 -6.16 4.90
CA LEU A 290 -10.39 -5.20 4.10
C LEU A 290 -11.31 -4.19 3.42
N TYR A 291 -12.45 -4.64 2.87
CA TYR A 291 -13.45 -3.76 2.28
C TYR A 291 -14.09 -2.84 3.32
N TYR A 292 -14.50 -3.40 4.47
CA TYR A 292 -15.08 -2.59 5.53
C TYR A 292 -14.09 -1.55 6.04
N THR A 293 -12.85 -1.92 6.33
CA THR A 293 -11.79 -0.98 6.73
C THR A 293 -11.67 0.16 5.72
N ALA A 294 -11.59 -0.14 4.43
CA ALA A 294 -11.56 0.89 3.39
C ALA A 294 -12.79 1.80 3.41
N PHE A 295 -13.99 1.24 3.55
CA PHE A 295 -15.24 2.01 3.62
C PHE A 295 -15.36 2.85 4.89
N ARG A 296 -14.84 2.37 6.02
CA ARG A 296 -14.77 3.10 7.28
C ARG A 296 -13.79 4.27 7.15
N THR A 297 -12.62 4.06 6.56
CA THR A 297 -11.65 5.15 6.28
C THR A 297 -12.25 6.25 5.42
N ILE A 298 -13.02 5.90 4.38
CA ILE A 298 -13.69 6.90 3.54
C ILE A 298 -14.78 7.65 4.32
N GLY A 299 -15.57 6.94 5.12
CA GLY A 299 -16.60 7.55 5.97
C GLY A 299 -16.01 8.50 7.01
N PHE A 300 -14.91 8.10 7.64
CA PHE A 300 -14.15 8.91 8.58
C PHE A 300 -13.68 10.24 7.96
N PHE A 301 -13.03 10.17 6.79
CA PHE A 301 -12.60 11.36 6.06
C PHE A 301 -13.80 12.25 5.70
N GLY A 302 -14.90 11.66 5.23
CA GLY A 302 -16.14 12.41 4.92
C GLY A 302 -16.67 13.19 6.12
N LYS A 303 -16.76 12.55 7.28
CA LYS A 303 -17.20 13.19 8.52
C LYS A 303 -16.25 14.31 8.95
N LEU A 304 -14.94 14.07 8.86
CA LEU A 304 -13.91 15.05 9.20
C LEU A 304 -14.05 16.32 8.36
N VAL A 305 -14.13 16.19 7.03
CA VAL A 305 -14.23 17.37 6.16
C VAL A 305 -15.58 18.09 6.30
N THR A 306 -16.67 17.38 6.57
CA THR A 306 -17.97 18.01 6.83
C THR A 306 -17.96 18.81 8.13
N ASN A 307 -17.41 18.25 9.21
CA ASN A 307 -17.28 18.97 10.48
C ASN A 307 -16.42 20.24 10.33
N THR A 308 -15.26 20.13 9.67
CA THR A 308 -14.39 21.28 9.40
C THR A 308 -15.07 22.31 8.50
N GLN A 309 -15.91 21.88 7.55
CA GLN A 309 -16.70 22.80 6.72
C GLN A 309 -17.64 23.65 7.57
N ASP A 310 -18.37 23.01 8.47
CA ASP A 310 -19.35 23.66 9.34
C ASP A 310 -18.66 24.69 10.25
N GLU A 311 -17.50 24.34 10.82
CA GLU A 311 -16.66 25.25 11.62
C GLU A 311 -16.19 26.47 10.81
N ILE A 312 -15.69 26.27 9.59
CA ILE A 312 -15.25 27.37 8.72
C ILE A 312 -16.44 28.28 8.37
N VAL A 313 -17.58 27.69 8.02
CA VAL A 313 -18.79 28.44 7.67
C VAL A 313 -19.31 29.25 8.86
N ASP A 314 -19.26 28.70 10.07
CA ASP A 314 -19.66 29.41 11.29
C ASP A 314 -18.70 30.56 11.63
N ASN A 315 -17.39 30.37 11.45
CA ASN A 315 -16.42 31.46 11.61
C ASN A 315 -16.62 32.58 10.58
N LEU A 316 -16.90 32.24 9.32
CA LEU A 316 -17.19 33.21 8.26
C LEU A 316 -18.46 34.04 8.52
N LYS A 317 -19.43 33.50 9.28
CA LYS A 317 -20.62 34.28 9.70
C LYS A 317 -20.22 35.47 10.57
N ASN A 318 -19.15 35.33 11.37
CA ASN A 318 -18.73 36.32 12.37
C ASN A 318 -17.82 37.44 11.81
N ASP A 319 -17.12 37.22 10.68
CA ASP A 319 -16.01 38.10 10.23
C ASP A 319 -16.28 39.02 9.01
N SER A 320 -17.37 38.87 8.26
CA SER A 320 -17.61 39.71 7.06
C SER A 320 -18.99 40.38 7.00
N THR A 321 -19.03 41.61 6.47
CA THR A 321 -20.24 42.46 6.38
C THR A 321 -21.06 42.26 5.10
N GLU A 322 -20.52 41.62 4.06
CA GLU A 322 -21.20 41.45 2.77
C GLU A 322 -21.71 40.01 2.53
N TYR A 323 -23.03 39.86 2.40
CA TYR A 323 -23.71 38.58 2.19
C TYR A 323 -23.32 37.87 0.88
N GLU A 324 -23.14 38.62 -0.22
CA GLU A 324 -22.85 38.04 -1.54
C GLU A 324 -21.46 37.37 -1.59
N THR A 325 -20.48 37.92 -0.86
CA THR A 325 -19.13 37.37 -0.75
C THR A 325 -19.12 36.08 0.09
N LYS A 326 -19.91 36.01 1.17
CA LYS A 326 -20.08 34.79 1.99
C LYS A 326 -20.65 33.62 1.19
N ALA A 327 -21.72 33.85 0.42
CA ALA A 327 -22.37 32.82 -0.37
C ALA A 327 -21.41 32.21 -1.42
N LYS A 328 -20.64 33.06 -2.11
CA LYS A 328 -19.62 32.62 -3.09
C LYS A 328 -18.49 31.81 -2.44
N ILE A 329 -18.03 32.21 -1.25
CA ILE A 329 -16.99 31.47 -0.51
C ILE A 329 -17.52 30.10 -0.09
N GLN A 330 -18.73 30.04 0.46
CA GLN A 330 -19.37 28.78 0.89
C GLN A 330 -19.58 27.82 -0.29
N GLU A 331 -20.02 28.32 -1.44
CA GLU A 331 -20.17 27.50 -2.66
C GLU A 331 -18.82 26.92 -3.11
N ARG A 332 -17.75 27.74 -3.16
CA ARG A 332 -16.41 27.28 -3.54
C ARG A 332 -15.84 26.27 -2.56
N LEU A 333 -16.01 26.52 -1.26
CA LEU A 333 -15.59 25.60 -0.20
C LEU A 333 -16.31 24.26 -0.33
N ASN A 334 -17.63 24.28 -0.57
CA ASN A 334 -18.40 23.08 -0.81
C ASN A 334 -17.86 22.31 -2.02
N ILE A 335 -17.71 22.95 -3.19
CA ILE A 335 -17.15 22.31 -4.39
C ILE A 335 -15.77 21.69 -4.10
N PHE A 336 -14.90 22.40 -3.39
CA PHE A 336 -13.58 21.91 -3.00
C PHE A 336 -13.69 20.63 -2.16
N ILE A 337 -14.47 20.66 -1.07
CA ILE A 337 -14.66 19.51 -0.18
C ILE A 337 -15.23 18.30 -0.91
N GLN A 338 -16.21 18.52 -1.80
CA GLN A 338 -16.82 17.45 -2.58
C GLN A 338 -15.83 16.84 -3.58
N LEU A 339 -15.01 17.66 -4.24
CA LEU A 339 -13.97 17.18 -5.16
C LEU A 339 -12.90 16.38 -4.42
N TYR A 340 -12.42 16.87 -3.28
CA TYR A 340 -11.41 16.16 -2.48
C TYR A 340 -11.97 14.88 -1.86
N SER A 341 -13.23 14.88 -1.42
CA SER A 341 -13.92 13.68 -0.94
C SER A 341 -14.04 12.63 -2.04
N LEU A 342 -14.49 13.02 -3.24
CA LEU A 342 -14.54 12.10 -4.38
C LEU A 342 -13.15 11.54 -4.73
N ARG A 343 -12.12 12.40 -4.75
CA ARG A 343 -10.73 11.98 -4.99
C ARG A 343 -10.20 11.05 -3.91
N PHE A 344 -10.52 11.31 -2.65
CA PHE A 344 -10.13 10.47 -1.51
C PHE A 344 -10.77 9.08 -1.62
N CYS A 345 -12.08 9.01 -1.90
CA CYS A 345 -12.78 7.75 -2.17
C CYS A 345 -12.12 6.94 -3.29
N LEU A 346 -11.82 7.59 -4.43
CA LEU A 346 -11.10 6.96 -5.53
C LEU A 346 -9.68 6.53 -5.14
N GLY A 347 -8.99 7.31 -4.32
CA GLY A 347 -7.66 7.02 -3.79
C GLY A 347 -7.65 5.78 -2.90
N ILE A 348 -8.60 5.66 -1.97
CA ILE A 348 -8.74 4.47 -1.11
C ILE A 348 -9.14 3.25 -1.94
N PHE A 349 -10.05 3.38 -2.91
CA PHE A 349 -10.37 2.28 -3.83
C PHE A 349 -9.14 1.82 -4.60
N SER A 350 -8.35 2.77 -5.14
CA SER A 350 -7.07 2.47 -5.79
C SER A 350 -6.10 1.75 -4.85
N LYS A 351 -6.04 2.19 -3.59
CA LYS A 351 -5.21 1.56 -2.56
C LYS A 351 -5.59 0.10 -2.34
N VAL A 352 -6.88 -0.20 -2.18
CA VAL A 352 -7.38 -1.57 -2.05
C VAL A 352 -7.03 -2.39 -3.30
N ILE A 353 -7.33 -1.85 -4.49
CA ILE A 353 -7.05 -2.53 -5.77
C ILE A 353 -5.60 -2.95 -5.85
N HIS A 354 -4.66 -2.05 -5.57
CA HIS A 354 -3.23 -2.38 -5.63
C HIS A 354 -2.74 -3.25 -4.47
N SER A 355 -3.40 -3.20 -3.31
CA SER A 355 -3.00 -3.97 -2.13
C SER A 355 -3.40 -5.44 -2.21
N VAL A 356 -4.59 -5.78 -2.73
CA VAL A 356 -5.12 -7.15 -2.76
C VAL A 356 -5.30 -7.74 -4.16
N GLY A 357 -5.34 -6.89 -5.19
CA GLY A 357 -5.77 -7.32 -6.53
C GLY A 357 -4.88 -8.40 -7.15
N LEU A 358 -5.52 -9.49 -7.57
CA LEU A 358 -4.97 -10.64 -8.28
C LEU A 358 -6.08 -11.26 -9.14
N SER A 359 -5.75 -11.69 -10.36
CA SER A 359 -6.70 -12.31 -11.30
C SER A 359 -7.34 -13.59 -10.74
N GLU A 360 -6.57 -14.40 -10.00
CA GLU A 360 -7.00 -15.66 -9.40
C GLU A 360 -8.05 -15.48 -8.29
N LEU A 361 -8.08 -14.31 -7.63
CA LEU A 361 -9.00 -14.02 -6.52
C LEU A 361 -10.35 -13.45 -7.00
N LYS A 362 -10.61 -13.40 -8.31
CA LYS A 362 -11.83 -12.84 -8.90
C LYS A 362 -13.12 -13.32 -8.22
N GLU A 363 -13.24 -14.63 -8.00
CA GLU A 363 -14.43 -15.21 -7.39
C GLU A 363 -14.59 -14.84 -5.92
N ILE A 364 -13.49 -14.65 -5.19
CA ILE A 364 -13.51 -14.16 -3.80
C ILE A 364 -14.06 -12.73 -3.78
N PHE A 365 -13.57 -11.84 -4.64
CA PHE A 365 -14.09 -10.46 -4.72
C PHE A 365 -15.57 -10.43 -5.11
N ASN A 366 -16.00 -11.27 -6.05
CA ASN A 366 -17.42 -11.38 -6.44
C ASN A 366 -18.31 -11.90 -5.30
N GLU A 367 -17.81 -12.83 -4.49
CA GLU A 367 -18.50 -13.37 -3.33
C GLU A 367 -18.63 -12.33 -2.21
N VAL A 368 -17.55 -11.62 -1.91
CA VAL A 368 -17.56 -10.51 -0.94
C VAL A 368 -18.49 -9.38 -1.39
N ALA A 369 -18.50 -9.02 -2.67
CA ALA A 369 -19.44 -8.02 -3.21
C ALA A 369 -20.90 -8.40 -2.98
N ARG A 370 -21.23 -9.69 -3.13
CA ARG A 370 -22.58 -10.23 -2.89
C ARG A 370 -22.91 -10.31 -1.41
N LYS A 371 -21.94 -10.65 -0.56
CA LYS A 371 -22.09 -10.71 0.91
C LYS A 371 -22.37 -9.32 1.50
N ILE A 372 -21.63 -8.30 1.06
CA ILE A 372 -21.80 -6.92 1.55
C ILE A 372 -23.03 -6.24 0.91
N ASP A 373 -23.31 -6.54 -0.36
CA ASP A 373 -24.46 -6.04 -1.15
C ASP A 373 -24.67 -4.52 -1.09
N THR A 374 -23.59 -3.76 -1.33
CA THR A 374 -23.66 -2.29 -1.45
C THR A 374 -23.10 -1.82 -2.79
N PRO A 375 -23.53 -0.65 -3.31
CA PRO A 375 -22.91 -0.01 -4.46
C PRO A 375 -21.39 0.12 -4.33
N ALA A 376 -20.89 0.48 -3.15
CA ALA A 376 -19.45 0.55 -2.86
C ALA A 376 -18.74 -0.79 -3.09
N ALA A 377 -19.23 -1.88 -2.49
CA ALA A 377 -18.62 -3.21 -2.62
C ALA A 377 -18.67 -3.77 -4.05
N LYS A 378 -19.77 -3.52 -4.76
CA LYS A 378 -19.95 -3.95 -6.16
C LYS A 378 -18.99 -3.21 -7.10
N ILE A 379 -18.89 -1.88 -6.96
CA ILE A 379 -17.99 -1.05 -7.77
C ILE A 379 -16.53 -1.39 -7.45
N LEU A 380 -16.17 -1.55 -6.18
CA LEU A 380 -14.81 -1.89 -5.79
C LEU A 380 -14.39 -3.25 -6.38
N SER A 381 -15.23 -4.28 -6.25
CA SER A 381 -14.93 -5.62 -6.80
C SER A 381 -14.84 -5.61 -8.32
N PHE A 382 -15.74 -4.91 -9.00
CA PHE A 382 -15.63 -4.68 -10.45
C PHE A 382 -14.32 -3.95 -10.81
N SER A 383 -13.92 -2.97 -10.01
CA SER A 383 -12.69 -2.21 -10.22
C SER A 383 -11.44 -3.07 -10.07
N ILE A 384 -11.39 -3.93 -9.05
CA ILE A 384 -10.29 -4.91 -8.85
C ILE A 384 -10.23 -5.87 -10.04
N ASN A 385 -11.35 -6.50 -10.38
CA ASN A 385 -11.43 -7.51 -11.43
C ASN A 385 -11.06 -6.97 -12.81
N THR A 386 -11.39 -5.71 -13.10
CA THR A 386 -11.04 -5.06 -14.38
C THR A 386 -9.63 -4.48 -14.38
N CYS A 387 -8.99 -4.31 -13.21
CA CYS A 387 -7.60 -3.86 -13.14
C CYS A 387 -6.63 -5.02 -13.37
N TYR A 388 -6.95 -6.19 -12.81
CA TYR A 388 -6.13 -7.41 -12.93
C TYR A 388 -6.69 -8.41 -13.95
N GLY A 389 -7.67 -8.01 -14.75
CA GLY A 389 -8.32 -8.86 -15.74
C GLY A 389 -8.97 -8.05 -16.85
N ARG A 390 -9.40 -8.73 -17.92
CA ARG A 390 -10.10 -8.07 -19.03
C ARG A 390 -11.51 -7.68 -18.61
N MET A 391 -11.88 -6.43 -18.87
CA MET A 391 -13.24 -5.97 -18.62
C MET A 391 -14.23 -6.65 -19.57
N SER A 392 -15.19 -7.40 -19.03
CA SER A 392 -16.31 -7.93 -19.81
C SER A 392 -17.35 -6.85 -20.04
N TYR A 393 -17.86 -6.74 -21.27
CA TYR A 393 -18.93 -5.79 -21.58
C TYR A 393 -20.25 -6.19 -20.91
N SER A 394 -20.55 -7.49 -20.78
CA SER A 394 -21.75 -7.97 -20.08
C SER A 394 -21.74 -7.62 -18.59
N ASP A 395 -20.58 -7.79 -17.94
CA ASP A 395 -20.40 -7.42 -16.53
C ASP A 395 -20.54 -5.90 -16.34
N LEU A 396 -19.97 -5.11 -17.26
CA LEU A 396 -20.11 -3.65 -17.27
C LEU A 396 -21.57 -3.22 -17.45
N GLN A 397 -22.31 -3.84 -18.37
CA GLN A 397 -23.73 -3.54 -18.57
C GLN A 397 -24.56 -3.88 -17.33
N ARG A 398 -24.28 -5.01 -16.66
CA ARG A 398 -24.96 -5.40 -15.42
C ARG A 398 -24.74 -4.35 -14.33
N ILE A 399 -23.48 -4.02 -14.02
CA ILE A 399 -23.19 -3.05 -12.97
C ILE A 399 -23.69 -1.64 -13.33
N TYR A 400 -23.64 -1.24 -14.60
CA TYR A 400 -24.22 0.02 -15.06
C TYR A 400 -25.72 0.09 -14.75
N LYS A 401 -26.48 -0.97 -15.08
CA LYS A 401 -27.92 -1.01 -14.82
C LYS A 401 -28.23 -0.88 -13.33
N GLU A 402 -27.48 -1.57 -12.47
CA GLU A 402 -27.64 -1.48 -11.02
C GLU A 402 -27.32 -0.07 -10.49
N MET A 403 -26.33 0.62 -11.06
CA MET A 403 -25.89 1.94 -10.61
C MET A 403 -26.63 3.11 -11.29
N LYS A 404 -27.45 2.87 -12.32
CA LYS A 404 -28.09 3.93 -13.14
C LYS A 404 -28.90 4.93 -12.31
N GLY A 405 -29.58 4.46 -11.25
CA GLY A 405 -30.38 5.31 -10.35
C GLY A 405 -29.56 6.09 -9.30
N ASN A 406 -28.24 5.92 -9.28
CA ASN A 406 -27.32 6.44 -8.29
C ASN A 406 -26.18 7.24 -8.97
N PRO A 407 -26.33 8.56 -9.15
CA PRO A 407 -25.36 9.40 -9.86
C PRO A 407 -23.94 9.35 -9.28
N VAL A 408 -23.80 9.34 -7.96
CA VAL A 408 -22.49 9.27 -7.28
C VAL A 408 -21.79 7.94 -7.55
N ALA A 409 -22.49 6.82 -7.37
CA ALA A 409 -21.94 5.50 -7.66
C ALA A 409 -21.61 5.36 -9.16
N LEU A 410 -22.48 5.87 -10.04
CA LEU A 410 -22.24 5.89 -11.48
C LEU A 410 -21.03 6.75 -11.86
N ARG A 411 -20.78 7.87 -11.15
CA ARG A 411 -19.59 8.71 -11.33
C ARG A 411 -18.30 7.96 -11.01
N ILE A 412 -18.28 7.22 -9.91
CA ILE A 412 -17.13 6.40 -9.50
C ILE A 412 -16.90 5.25 -10.51
N LEU A 413 -17.97 4.59 -10.95
CA LEU A 413 -17.90 3.58 -12.02
C LEU A 413 -17.33 4.16 -13.32
N LYS A 414 -17.80 5.33 -13.75
CA LYS A 414 -17.29 6.06 -14.92
C LYS A 414 -15.79 6.34 -14.81
N ALA A 415 -15.31 6.78 -13.64
CA ALA A 415 -13.88 7.00 -13.41
C ALA A 415 -13.06 5.71 -13.62
N ARG A 416 -13.55 4.57 -13.13
CA ARG A 416 -12.89 3.27 -13.35
C ARG A 416 -12.87 2.87 -14.81
N VAL A 417 -14.00 2.99 -15.52
CA VAL A 417 -14.09 2.65 -16.94
C VAL A 417 -13.17 3.54 -17.78
N LYS A 418 -13.14 4.84 -17.49
CA LYS A 418 -12.22 5.79 -18.15
C LYS A 418 -10.77 5.37 -17.90
N SER A 419 -10.38 5.09 -16.65
CA SER A 419 -9.05 4.54 -16.33
C SER A 419 -8.74 3.27 -17.14
N TYR A 420 -9.67 2.32 -17.28
CA TYR A 420 -9.46 1.12 -18.09
C TYR A 420 -9.17 1.45 -19.56
N LEU A 421 -9.93 2.37 -20.17
CA LEU A 421 -9.77 2.77 -21.56
C LEU A 421 -8.44 3.50 -21.85
N TYR A 422 -7.85 4.15 -20.84
CA TYR A 422 -6.55 4.83 -20.96
C TYR A 422 -5.36 3.88 -20.84
N HIS A 423 -5.49 2.83 -20.04
CA HIS A 423 -4.35 1.95 -19.70
C HIS A 423 -4.39 0.59 -20.39
N ASN A 424 -5.41 0.32 -21.22
CA ASN A 424 -5.54 -0.95 -21.93
C ASN A 424 -5.81 -0.73 -23.41
N HIS A 425 -5.28 -1.62 -24.24
CA HIS A 425 -5.73 -1.72 -25.63
C HIS A 425 -7.18 -2.22 -25.66
N VAL A 426 -8.06 -1.40 -26.21
CA VAL A 426 -9.48 -1.68 -26.40
C VAL A 426 -9.81 -1.40 -27.85
N ASP A 427 -10.32 -2.42 -28.54
CA ASP A 427 -10.72 -2.33 -29.93
C ASP A 427 -11.84 -1.31 -30.12
N TYR A 428 -11.88 -0.74 -31.33
CA TYR A 428 -12.82 0.34 -31.67
C TYR A 428 -14.28 -0.04 -31.39
N ARG A 429 -14.69 -1.26 -31.76
CA ARG A 429 -16.07 -1.74 -31.57
C ARG A 429 -16.45 -1.75 -30.09
N LYS A 430 -15.61 -2.34 -29.23
CA LYS A 430 -15.85 -2.36 -27.79
C LYS A 430 -15.78 -0.97 -27.17
N ARG A 431 -14.89 -0.10 -27.64
CA ARG A 431 -14.81 1.31 -27.20
C ARG A 431 -16.11 2.05 -27.51
N GLN A 432 -16.65 1.89 -28.71
CA GLN A 432 -17.92 2.50 -29.11
C GLN A 432 -19.08 1.97 -28.25
N GLN A 433 -19.17 0.65 -28.03
CA GLN A 433 -20.18 0.06 -27.16
C GLN A 433 -20.15 0.60 -25.72
N ILE A 434 -18.96 0.90 -25.20
CA ILE A 434 -18.78 1.53 -23.88
C ILE A 434 -19.20 3.00 -23.94
N ALA A 435 -18.82 3.72 -25.00
CA ALA A 435 -19.18 5.12 -25.21
C ALA A 435 -20.71 5.30 -25.23
N ASP A 436 -21.40 4.46 -26.02
CA ASP A 436 -22.85 4.48 -26.14
C ASP A 436 -23.55 4.19 -24.80
N LEU A 437 -23.00 3.25 -24.01
CA LEU A 437 -23.56 2.91 -22.69
C LEU A 437 -23.55 4.10 -21.72
N PHE A 438 -22.51 4.94 -21.79
CA PHE A 438 -22.34 6.09 -20.89
C PHE A 438 -22.74 7.44 -21.50
N ASN A 439 -23.22 7.45 -22.75
CA ASN A 439 -23.45 8.64 -23.57
C ASN A 439 -22.19 9.52 -23.69
N TRP A 440 -21.06 8.89 -24.02
CA TRP A 440 -19.79 9.56 -24.29
C TRP A 440 -19.55 9.73 -25.79
N GLN A 441 -18.90 10.84 -26.15
CA GLN A 441 -18.35 11.08 -27.46
C GLN A 441 -16.92 10.54 -27.52
N VAL A 442 -16.62 9.83 -28.62
CA VAL A 442 -15.26 9.41 -28.93
C VAL A 442 -14.57 10.57 -29.66
N ALA A 443 -13.50 11.11 -29.08
CA ALA A 443 -12.72 12.19 -29.67
C ALA A 443 -12.19 11.76 -31.05
N PRO A 444 -12.03 12.69 -32.01
CA PRO A 444 -11.45 12.34 -33.31
C PRO A 444 -10.01 11.80 -33.15
N PRO A 445 -9.56 10.86 -34.00
CA PRO A 445 -8.19 10.39 -34.00
C PRO A 445 -7.24 11.59 -34.23
N GLN A 446 -6.25 11.78 -33.36
CA GLN A 446 -5.25 12.81 -33.59
C GLN A 446 -4.41 12.42 -34.81
N PRO A 447 -4.31 13.28 -35.85
CA PRO A 447 -3.41 13.00 -36.95
C PRO A 447 -1.99 12.91 -36.40
N ASN A 448 -1.28 11.84 -36.77
CA ASN A 448 0.12 11.59 -36.43
C ASN A 448 0.91 12.90 -36.44
N LYS A 449 1.28 13.41 -35.25
CA LYS A 449 2.42 14.31 -35.14
C LYS A 449 3.65 13.45 -35.47
N GLN A 450 3.94 13.34 -36.76
CA GLN A 450 5.28 12.98 -37.23
C GLN A 450 6.21 13.99 -36.56
N LEU A 451 7.01 13.48 -35.61
CA LEU A 451 8.12 14.20 -35.01
C LEU A 451 8.99 14.72 -36.17
N ARG A 452 9.04 16.03 -36.32
CA ARG A 452 10.09 16.73 -37.07
C ARG A 452 11.16 17.18 -36.08
#